data_AF-A0A953SWA4-F1
#
_entry.id   AF-A0A953SWA4-F1
#
_cell.length_a   1.000
_cell.length_b   1.000
_cell.length_c   1.000
_cell.angle_alpha   90.00
_cell.angle_beta   90.00
_cell.angle_gamma   90.00
#
_symmetry.space_group_name_H-M   'P 1'
#
loop_
_entity.id
_entity.type
_entity.pdbx_description
1 polymer ?
#
loop_
_entity_poly.entity_id
_entity_poly.type
_entity_poly.pdbx_seq_one_letter_code
_entity_poly.pdbx_strand_id
1 'polypeptide(L)'
;MRTLNYSKYLSVMLWLVALHSLLVGIGLIAMPASYMEQMGYGTCSEQFFRWQGGVFHIAMAVGYSMAAYNSIRFECLVVFSITLKLFATVFLFSYFIFISSLPVIILSGVSDFLMGIVVLILYRLTKNIMQAGVKSEK
;
A
#
# COMPACT_ATOMS: atom_id res chain seq x y z
N MET A 1 -18.40 -24.83 -11.35
CA MET A 1 -17.83 -23.89 -10.36
C MET A 1 -16.75 -23.07 -11.05
N ARG A 2 -16.83 -21.72 -11.03
CA ARG A 2 -15.74 -20.87 -11.52
C ARG A 2 -14.54 -21.04 -10.58
N THR A 3 -13.39 -21.46 -11.09
CA THR A 3 -12.15 -21.48 -10.33
C THR A 3 -11.68 -20.04 -10.13
N LEU A 4 -11.56 -19.61 -8.87
CA LEU A 4 -11.06 -18.28 -8.53
C LEU A 4 -9.54 -18.23 -8.81
N ASN A 5 -9.10 -17.26 -9.61
CA ASN A 5 -7.69 -17.06 -9.91
C ASN A 5 -7.06 -16.06 -8.94
N TYR A 6 -6.66 -16.54 -7.76
CA TYR A 6 -6.10 -15.71 -6.70
C TYR A 6 -4.79 -15.02 -7.10
N SER A 7 -3.99 -15.63 -7.96
CA SER A 7 -2.76 -15.00 -8.48
C SER A 7 -3.08 -13.76 -9.30
N LYS A 8 -4.09 -13.82 -10.17
CA LYS A 8 -4.57 -12.66 -10.93
C LYS A 8 -5.13 -11.58 -10.01
N TYR A 9 -5.90 -11.95 -8.98
CA TYR A 9 -6.43 -10.99 -8.01
C TYR A 9 -5.33 -10.34 -7.18
N LEU A 10 -4.31 -11.08 -6.77
CA LEU A 10 -3.14 -10.54 -6.08
C LEU A 10 -2.42 -9.51 -6.96
N SER A 11 -2.19 -9.85 -8.23
CA SER A 11 -1.55 -8.94 -9.19
C SER A 11 -2.35 -7.65 -9.38
N VAL A 12 -3.68 -7.75 -9.59
CA VAL A 12 -4.56 -6.57 -9.70
C VAL A 12 -4.52 -5.74 -8.43
N MET A 13 -4.58 -6.37 -7.25
CA MET A 13 -4.52 -5.66 -5.98
C MET A 13 -3.20 -4.91 -5.82
N LEU A 14 -2.07 -5.54 -6.14
CA LEU A 14 -0.75 -4.90 -6.07
C LEU A 14 -0.63 -3.72 -7.06
N TRP A 15 -1.24 -3.79 -8.24
CA TRP A 15 -1.35 -2.65 -9.16
C TRP A 15 -2.17 -1.50 -8.58
N LEU A 16 -3.30 -1.79 -7.92
CA LEU A 16 -4.10 -0.77 -7.25
C LEU A 16 -3.32 -0.12 -6.10
N VAL A 17 -2.57 -0.92 -5.34
CA VAL A 17 -1.69 -0.43 -4.27
C VAL A 17 -0.57 0.45 -4.84
N ALA A 18 0.04 0.05 -5.96
CA ALA A 18 1.04 0.83 -6.68
C ALA A 18 0.48 2.18 -7.14
N LEU A 19 -0.68 2.17 -7.80
CA LEU A 19 -1.35 3.37 -8.28
C LEU A 19 -1.69 4.32 -7.12
N HIS A 20 -2.26 3.79 -6.05
CA HIS A 20 -2.56 4.57 -4.85
C HIS A 20 -1.29 5.24 -4.29
N SER A 21 -0.21 4.48 -4.11
CA SER A 21 1.04 5.04 -3.58
C SER A 21 1.67 6.07 -4.52
N LEU A 22 1.57 5.88 -5.84
CA LEU A 22 2.02 6.87 -6.82
C LEU A 22 1.22 8.18 -6.68
N LEU A 23 -0.11 8.09 -6.57
CA LEU A 23 -0.99 9.26 -6.44
C LEU A 23 -0.75 10.01 -5.13
N VAL A 24 -0.59 9.29 -4.01
CA VAL A 24 -0.21 9.89 -2.72
C VAL A 24 1.16 10.57 -2.84
N GLY A 25 2.12 9.92 -3.49
CA GLY A 25 3.46 10.46 -3.67
C GLY A 25 3.49 11.77 -4.47
N ILE A 26 2.77 11.79 -5.61
CA ILE A 26 2.57 12.98 -6.43
C ILE A 26 1.82 14.06 -5.64
N GLY A 27 0.77 13.68 -4.91
CA GLY A 27 -0.01 14.58 -4.08
C GLY A 27 0.86 15.29 -3.03
N LEU A 28 1.69 14.56 -2.30
CA LEU A 28 2.58 15.14 -1.29
C LEU A 28 3.53 16.19 -1.88
N ILE A 29 4.07 15.93 -3.07
CA ILE A 29 5.02 16.81 -3.78
C ILE A 29 4.31 18.03 -4.39
N ALA A 30 3.22 17.81 -5.12
CA ALA A 30 2.66 18.81 -6.02
C ALA A 30 1.41 19.53 -5.48
N MET A 31 0.79 19.05 -4.39
CA MET A 31 -0.46 19.61 -3.92
C MET A 31 -0.26 21.02 -3.34
N PRO A 32 -1.03 22.03 -3.78
CA PRO A 32 -0.94 23.39 -3.23
C PRO A 32 -1.30 23.44 -1.73
N ALA A 33 -0.69 24.37 -0.99
CA ALA A 33 -0.95 24.54 0.45
C ALA A 33 -2.44 24.78 0.76
N SER A 34 -3.13 25.54 -0.09
CA SER A 34 -4.57 25.82 0.07
C SER A 34 -5.44 24.56 0.06
N TYR A 35 -5.09 23.55 -0.73
CA TYR A 35 -5.81 22.27 -0.73
C TYR A 35 -5.51 21.45 0.52
N MET A 36 -4.27 21.48 1.03
CA MET A 36 -3.91 20.82 2.28
C MET A 36 -4.65 21.42 3.47
N GLU A 37 -4.79 22.75 3.51
CA GLU A 37 -5.56 23.47 4.52
C GLU A 37 -7.04 23.09 4.50
N GLN A 38 -7.63 22.92 3.31
CA GLN A 38 -9.02 22.43 3.18
C GLN A 38 -9.20 21.00 3.74
N MET A 39 -8.16 20.17 3.69
CA MET A 39 -8.17 18.84 4.32
C MET A 39 -7.92 18.87 5.83
N GLY A 40 -7.73 20.07 6.41
CA GLY A 40 -7.51 20.30 7.84
C GLY A 40 -6.04 20.28 8.27
N TYR A 41 -5.09 20.21 7.33
CA TYR A 41 -3.67 20.36 7.66
C TYR A 41 -3.32 21.82 7.96
N GLY A 42 -2.41 22.05 8.92
CA GLY A 42 -1.86 23.37 9.16
C GLY A 42 -0.94 23.86 8.03
N THR A 43 -0.61 25.15 8.05
CA THR A 43 0.38 25.74 7.14
C THR A 43 1.71 25.02 7.30
N CYS A 44 2.16 24.36 6.24
CA CYS A 44 3.43 23.64 6.21
C CYS A 44 4.56 24.62 5.86
N SER A 45 5.29 25.09 6.88
CA SER A 45 6.44 25.98 6.69
C SER A 45 7.64 25.28 6.04
N GLU A 46 7.79 23.97 6.27
CA GLU A 46 8.92 23.18 5.77
C GLU A 46 8.50 22.13 4.74
N GLN A 47 8.95 22.30 3.50
CA GLN A 47 8.57 21.41 2.40
C GLN A 47 9.35 20.08 2.40
N PHE A 48 10.48 19.98 3.09
CA PHE A 48 11.38 18.83 3.01
C PHE A 48 10.66 17.50 3.31
N PHE A 49 9.88 17.42 4.39
CA PHE A 49 9.17 16.20 4.77
C PHE A 49 8.08 15.79 3.77
N ARG A 50 7.45 16.77 3.12
CA ARG A 50 6.46 16.50 2.06
C ARG A 50 7.14 15.89 0.84
N TRP A 51 8.26 16.46 0.40
CA TRP A 51 9.06 15.91 -0.69
C TRP A 51 9.62 14.53 -0.36
N GLN A 52 10.17 14.36 0.84
CA GLN A 52 10.70 13.09 1.32
C GLN A 52 9.62 12.00 1.32
N GLY A 53 8.46 12.26 1.94
CA GLY A 53 7.33 11.33 1.95
C GLY A 53 6.87 11.01 0.53
N GLY A 54 6.78 12.02 -0.33
CA GLY A 54 6.39 11.85 -1.73
C GLY A 54 7.31 10.94 -2.52
N VAL A 55 8.62 11.15 -2.44
CA VAL A 55 9.64 10.32 -3.10
C VAL A 55 9.59 8.88 -2.59
N PHE A 56 9.44 8.68 -1.27
CA PHE A 56 9.29 7.32 -0.73
C PHE A 56 8.06 6.61 -1.27
N HIS A 57 6.93 7.31 -1.36
CA HIS A 57 5.70 6.76 -1.95
C HIS A 57 5.86 6.34 -3.41
N ILE A 58 6.57 7.14 -4.21
CA ILE A 58 6.88 6.82 -5.62
C ILE A 58 7.81 5.60 -5.70
N ALA A 59 8.85 5.54 -4.87
CA ALA A 59 9.77 4.39 -4.85
C ALA A 59 9.05 3.09 -4.44
N MET A 60 8.17 3.16 -3.44
CA MET A 60 7.32 2.04 -3.03
C MET A 60 6.38 1.60 -4.15
N ALA A 61 5.79 2.54 -4.90
CA ALA A 61 4.93 2.23 -6.04
C ALA A 61 5.65 1.42 -7.13
N VAL A 62 6.95 1.69 -7.38
CA VAL A 62 7.79 0.86 -8.26
C VAL A 62 7.91 -0.57 -7.73
N GLY A 63 8.22 -0.73 -6.44
CA GLY A 63 8.32 -2.04 -5.80
C GLY A 63 7.00 -2.83 -5.89
N TYR A 64 5.87 -2.16 -5.67
CA TYR A 64 4.53 -2.75 -5.80
C TYR A 64 4.22 -3.15 -7.24
N SER A 65 4.61 -2.34 -8.22
CA SER A 65 4.45 -2.63 -9.64
C SER A 65 5.27 -3.85 -10.08
N MET A 66 6.51 -3.96 -9.60
CA MET A 66 7.35 -5.14 -9.83
C MET A 66 6.72 -6.41 -9.24
N ALA A 67 6.23 -6.33 -7.99
CA ALA A 67 5.50 -7.42 -7.34
C ALA A 67 4.21 -7.79 -8.10
N ALA A 68 3.49 -6.80 -8.62
CA ALA A 68 2.27 -6.99 -9.39
C ALA A 68 2.54 -7.68 -10.74
N TYR A 69 3.62 -7.29 -11.42
CA TYR A 69 4.01 -7.83 -12.72
C TYR A 69 4.37 -9.31 -12.65
N ASN A 70 5.11 -9.73 -11.62
CA ASN A 70 5.45 -11.13 -11.42
C ASN A 70 5.62 -11.47 -9.92
N SER A 71 4.50 -11.78 -9.27
CA SER A 71 4.46 -12.03 -7.82
C SER A 71 5.19 -13.30 -7.39
N ILE A 72 5.45 -14.24 -8.31
CA ILE A 72 6.21 -15.46 -8.03
C ILE A 72 7.70 -15.13 -8.01
N ARG A 73 8.20 -14.45 -9.05
CA ARG A 73 9.61 -14.03 -9.13
C ARG A 73 9.98 -13.03 -8.03
N PHE A 74 9.06 -12.12 -7.72
CA PHE A 74 9.29 -11.01 -6.78
C PHE A 74 8.53 -11.20 -5.46
N GLU A 75 8.49 -12.43 -4.94
CA GLU A 75 7.80 -12.79 -3.68
C GLU A 75 8.24 -11.89 -2.50
N CYS A 76 9.55 -11.58 -2.42
CA CYS A 76 10.09 -10.68 -1.39
C CYS A 76 9.42 -9.29 -1.43
N LEU A 77 9.11 -8.77 -2.62
CA LEU A 77 8.42 -7.48 -2.77
C LEU A 77 6.95 -7.56 -2.37
N VAL A 78 6.29 -8.72 -2.52
CA VAL A 78 4.93 -8.94 -2.00
C VAL A 78 4.93 -8.88 -0.47
N VAL A 79 5.88 -9.58 0.17
CA VAL A 79 6.04 -9.55 1.64
C VAL A 79 6.37 -8.14 2.12
N PHE A 80 7.31 -7.46 1.45
CA PHE A 80 7.65 -6.07 1.72
C PHE A 80 6.43 -5.14 1.61
N SER A 81 5.57 -5.35 0.62
CA SER A 81 4.32 -4.58 0.46
C SER A 81 3.40 -4.73 1.67
N ILE A 82 3.22 -5.95 2.17
CA ILE A 82 2.43 -6.22 3.38
C ILE A 82 3.06 -5.51 4.58
N THR A 83 4.36 -5.64 4.77
CA THR A 83 5.09 -5.01 5.88
C THR A 83 4.95 -3.50 5.87
N LEU A 84 5.11 -2.85 4.71
CA LEU A 84 4.95 -1.40 4.58
C LEU A 84 3.53 -0.94 4.90
N LYS A 85 2.50 -1.67 4.45
CA LYS A 85 1.10 -1.33 4.76
C LYS A 85 0.80 -1.45 6.26
N LEU A 86 1.40 -2.44 6.93
CA LEU A 86 1.28 -2.56 8.39
C LEU A 86 1.98 -1.40 9.11
N PHE A 87 3.20 -1.02 8.69
CA PHE A 87 3.88 0.14 9.27
C PHE A 87 3.11 1.45 9.04
N ALA A 88 2.59 1.67 7.83
CA ALA A 88 1.75 2.82 7.52
C ALA A 88 0.48 2.84 8.38
N THR A 89 -0.17 1.69 8.56
CA THR A 89 -1.34 1.56 9.45
C THR A 89 -0.98 1.96 10.88
N VAL A 90 0.06 1.35 11.46
CA VAL A 90 0.48 1.63 12.84
C VAL A 90 0.83 3.10 13.00
N PHE A 91 1.58 3.66 12.05
CA PHE A 91 1.95 5.06 12.06
C PHE A 91 0.71 5.98 12.02
N LEU A 92 -0.21 5.78 11.07
CA LEU A 92 -1.37 6.65 10.88
C LEU A 92 -2.36 6.59 12.04
N PHE A 93 -2.60 5.39 12.59
CA PHE A 93 -3.43 5.25 13.79
C PHE A 93 -2.77 5.89 15.01
N SER A 94 -1.47 5.69 15.21
CA SER A 94 -0.75 6.31 16.32
C SER A 94 -0.75 7.83 16.19
N TYR A 95 -0.53 8.36 14.98
CA TYR A 95 -0.60 9.79 14.71
C TYR A 95 -2.00 10.35 14.98
N PHE A 96 -3.06 9.64 14.57
CA PHE A 96 -4.43 10.06 14.80
C PHE A 96 -4.80 10.14 16.29
N ILE A 97 -4.36 9.15 17.08
CA ILE A 97 -4.66 9.04 18.50
C ILE A 97 -3.85 10.03 19.34
N PHE A 98 -2.55 10.16 19.05
CA PHE A 98 -1.62 10.89 19.93
C PHE A 98 -1.26 12.30 19.45
N ILE A 99 -1.43 12.61 18.17
CA ILE A 99 -0.94 13.88 17.59
C ILE A 99 -2.09 14.73 17.02
N SER A 100 -2.89 14.19 16.10
CA SER A 100 -3.93 14.97 15.43
C SER A 100 -5.07 14.11 14.91
N SER A 101 -6.28 14.37 15.41
CA SER A 101 -7.49 13.60 15.08
C SER A 101 -8.16 14.06 13.79
N LEU A 102 -7.39 14.18 12.70
CA LEU A 102 -7.92 14.56 11.39
C LEU A 102 -8.60 13.38 10.69
N PRO A 103 -9.83 13.55 10.16
CA PRO A 103 -10.55 12.49 9.45
C PRO A 103 -9.76 11.89 8.28
N VAL A 104 -9.01 12.71 7.53
CA VAL A 104 -8.20 12.24 6.40
C VAL A 104 -7.11 11.24 6.83
N ILE A 105 -6.57 11.39 8.05
CA ILE A 105 -5.51 10.53 8.58
C ILE A 105 -6.08 9.16 8.95
N ILE A 106 -7.20 9.12 9.67
CA ILE A 106 -7.83 7.85 10.02
C ILE A 106 -8.37 7.11 8.80
N LEU A 107 -8.95 7.82 7.82
CA LEU A 107 -9.39 7.22 6.56
C LEU A 107 -8.21 6.62 5.79
N SER A 108 -7.07 7.31 5.75
CA SER A 108 -5.84 6.80 5.14
C SER A 108 -5.33 5.55 5.88
N GLY A 109 -5.33 5.56 7.21
CA GLY A 109 -4.91 4.42 8.03
C GLY A 109 -5.78 3.19 7.79
N VAL A 110 -7.11 3.37 7.76
CA VAL A 110 -8.06 2.27 7.46
C VAL A 110 -7.82 1.74 6.04
N SER A 111 -7.59 2.62 5.07
CA SER A 111 -7.30 2.22 3.69
C SER A 111 -6.03 1.37 3.60
N ASP A 112 -4.94 1.79 4.24
CA ASP A 112 -3.69 1.05 4.29
C ASP A 112 -3.83 -0.31 4.99
N PHE A 113 -4.57 -0.35 6.09
CA PHE A 113 -4.86 -1.60 6.79
C PHE A 113 -5.60 -2.59 5.88
N LEU A 114 -6.69 -2.15 5.24
CA LEU A 114 -7.49 -2.99 4.37
C LEU A 114 -6.66 -3.48 3.17
N MET A 115 -5.88 -2.60 2.54
CA MET A 115 -4.97 -2.99 1.46
C MET A 115 -3.96 -4.05 1.91
N GLY A 116 -3.33 -3.85 3.08
CA GLY A 116 -2.37 -4.80 3.64
C GLY A 116 -2.98 -6.17 3.92
N ILE A 117 -4.18 -6.21 4.53
CA ILE A 117 -4.91 -7.45 4.82
C ILE A 117 -5.33 -8.17 3.54
N VAL A 118 -5.87 -7.46 2.54
CA VAL A 118 -6.30 -8.06 1.28
C VAL A 118 -5.10 -8.67 0.54
N VAL A 119 -3.96 -7.96 0.46
CA VAL A 119 -2.73 -8.50 -0.13
C VAL A 119 -2.26 -9.74 0.63
N LEU A 120 -2.25 -9.72 1.96
CA LEU A 120 -1.86 -10.87 2.79
C LEU A 120 -2.75 -12.10 2.55
N ILE A 121 -4.07 -11.92 2.50
CA ILE A 121 -5.03 -13.01 2.26
C ILE A 121 -4.79 -13.60 0.86
N LEU A 122 -4.76 -12.76 -0.17
CA LEU A 122 -4.57 -13.21 -1.55
C LEU A 122 -3.22 -13.91 -1.75
N TYR A 123 -2.17 -13.41 -1.10
CA TYR A 123 -0.84 -14.01 -1.11
C TYR A 123 -0.84 -15.40 -0.47
N ARG A 124 -1.43 -15.56 0.72
CA ARG A 124 -1.55 -16.86 1.39
C ARG A 124 -2.34 -17.88 0.56
N LEU A 125 -3.47 -17.46 -0.01
CA LEU A 125 -4.30 -18.32 -0.87
C LEU A 125 -3.54 -18.77 -2.12
N THR A 126 -2.82 -17.85 -2.76
CA THR A 126 -1.99 -18.16 -3.94
C THR A 126 -0.88 -19.15 -3.59
N LYS A 127 -0.19 -18.94 -2.47
CA LYS A 127 0.91 -19.81 -2.02
C LYS A 127 0.44 -21.22 -1.67
N ASN A 128 -0.69 -21.35 -0.98
CA ASN A 128 -1.25 -22.65 -0.61
C ASN A 128 -1.62 -23.50 -1.84
N ILE A 129 -2.20 -22.88 -2.87
CA ILE A 129 -2.57 -23.57 -4.12
C ILE A 129 -1.33 -24.06 -4.87
N MET A 130 -0.29 -23.22 -4.98
CA MET A 130 0.96 -23.62 -5.63
C MET A 130 1.62 -24.80 -4.90
N GLN A 131 1.64 -24.79 -3.57
CA GLN A 131 2.20 -25.89 -2.78
C GLN A 131 1.39 -27.19 -2.88
N ALA A 132 0.06 -27.10 -3.00
CA ALA A 132 -0.79 -28.27 -3.18
C ALA A 132 -0.58 -28.95 -4.54
N GLY A 133 -0.43 -28.17 -5.61
CA GLY A 133 -0.15 -28.71 -6.95
C GLY A 133 1.20 -29.43 -7.03
N VAL A 134 2.25 -28.88 -6.41
CA VAL A 134 3.58 -29.52 -6.35
C VAL A 134 3.55 -30.86 -5.60
N LYS A 135 2.65 -31.03 -4.62
CA LYS A 135 2.51 -32.28 -3.88
C LYS A 135 1.73 -33.37 -4.62
N SER A 136 0.86 -33.03 -5.59
CA SER A 136 0.12 -34.05 -6.35
C SER A 136 0.91 -34.62 -7.54
N GLU A 137 1.99 -33.97 -7.94
CA GLU A 137 2.89 -34.44 -9.02
C GLU A 137 4.03 -35.32 -8.50
N LYS A 138 4.14 -35.51 -7.18
CA LYS A 138 5.10 -36.42 -6.53
C LYS A 138 4.39 -37.66 -6.03
#